data_AF-A0A2H6N6B7-F1
#
_entry.id   AF-A0A2H6N6B7-F1
#
_cell.length_a   1.000
_cell.length_b   1.000
_cell.length_c   1.000
_cell.angle_alpha   90.00
_cell.angle_beta   90.00
_cell.angle_gamma   90.00
#
_symmetry.space_group_name_H-M   'P 1'
#
loop_
_entity.id
_entity.type
_entity.pdbx_description
1 polymer ?
#
loop_
_entity_poly.entity_id
_entity_poly.type
_entity_poly.pdbx_seq_one_letter_code
_entity_poly.pdbx_strand_id
1 'polypeptide(L)'
;PLLRANSSGLYKCERCTFNSKYFSDLKQHMVLKHKTCPEGNICRVCKENFSSKKVLIEHLKMHEEDPYVCKYCDYKTVMFENLSQHIADTHFSDHLYWCEQCDVQFSSSSELYLH
;
A
#
# COMPACT_ATOMS: atom_id res chain seq x y z
N PRO A 1 -6.77 15.98 2.33
CA PRO A 1 -7.31 17.33 2.02
C PRO A 1 -8.39 17.24 0.92
N LEU A 2 -9.61 17.55 1.32
CA LEU A 2 -10.86 17.30 0.59
C LEU A 2 -10.94 18.16 -0.69
N LEU A 3 -10.73 17.54 -1.84
CA LEU A 3 -10.88 18.16 -3.16
C LEU A 3 -12.39 18.35 -3.43
N ARG A 4 -12.87 19.60 -3.34
CA ARG A 4 -14.28 19.97 -3.55
C ARG A 4 -14.67 19.86 -5.03
N ALA A 5 -15.80 19.20 -5.30
CA ALA A 5 -16.49 19.33 -6.57
C ALA A 5 -16.92 20.80 -6.79
N ASN A 6 -16.77 21.31 -8.02
CA ASN A 6 -17.28 22.64 -8.36
C ASN A 6 -18.82 22.61 -8.51
N SER A 7 -19.42 23.78 -8.70
CA SER A 7 -20.86 23.94 -8.95
C SER A 7 -21.38 23.18 -10.18
N SER A 8 -20.48 22.70 -11.05
CA SER A 8 -20.78 21.89 -12.24
C SER A 8 -20.69 20.38 -11.99
N GLY A 9 -20.34 19.94 -10.77
CA GLY A 9 -20.19 18.52 -10.42
C GLY A 9 -18.88 17.88 -10.91
N LEU A 10 -17.90 18.68 -11.34
CA LEU A 10 -16.59 18.21 -11.79
C LEU A 10 -15.53 18.35 -10.70
N TYR A 11 -14.61 17.39 -10.66
CA TYR A 11 -13.41 17.41 -9.85
C TYR A 11 -12.32 18.19 -10.59
N LYS A 12 -11.84 19.28 -9.98
CA LYS A 12 -10.87 20.20 -10.59
C LYS A 12 -9.47 20.03 -9.99
N CYS A 13 -8.45 20.06 -10.84
CA CYS A 13 -7.07 20.17 -10.41
C CYS A 13 -6.77 21.59 -9.91
N GLU A 14 -6.17 21.71 -8.73
CA GLU A 14 -5.78 23.00 -8.15
C GLU A 14 -4.48 23.58 -8.77
N ARG A 15 -3.73 22.75 -9.51
CA ARG A 15 -2.42 23.10 -10.07
C ARG A 15 -2.43 23.39 -11.57
N CYS A 16 -3.50 23.05 -12.28
CA CYS A 16 -3.65 23.33 -13.71
C CYS A 16 -5.13 23.37 -14.13
N THR A 17 -5.40 23.47 -15.42
CA THR A 17 -6.76 23.59 -15.97
C THR A 17 -7.51 22.25 -16.08
N PHE A 18 -6.87 21.13 -15.71
CA PHE A 18 -7.47 19.81 -15.80
C PHE A 18 -8.69 19.68 -14.87
N ASN A 19 -9.73 19.04 -15.40
CA ASN A 19 -10.92 18.66 -14.66
C ASN A 19 -11.40 17.28 -15.14
N SER A 20 -12.04 16.52 -14.25
CA SER A 20 -12.69 15.26 -14.61
C SER A 20 -14.05 15.14 -13.91
N LYS A 21 -14.92 14.34 -14.53
CA LYS A 21 -16.16 13.89 -13.92
C LYS A 21 -15.94 12.91 -12.76
N TYR A 22 -14.83 12.16 -12.78
CA TYR A 22 -14.52 11.16 -11.76
C TYR A 22 -13.34 11.57 -10.89
N PHE A 23 -13.46 11.32 -9.58
CA PHE A 23 -12.41 11.60 -8.61
C PHE A 23 -11.14 10.77 -8.87
N SER A 24 -11.30 9.50 -9.30
CA SER A 24 -10.20 8.60 -9.66
C SER A 24 -9.27 9.22 -10.70
N ASP A 25 -9.84 9.87 -11.71
CA ASP A 25 -9.08 10.46 -12.81
C ASP A 25 -8.32 11.70 -12.34
N LEU A 26 -8.93 12.52 -11.46
CA LEU A 26 -8.24 13.64 -10.86
C LEU A 26 -7.07 13.15 -9.99
N LYS A 27 -7.27 12.11 -9.18
CA LYS A 27 -6.20 11.51 -8.36
C LYS A 27 -5.06 11.01 -9.24
N GLN A 28 -5.37 10.25 -10.29
CA GLN A 28 -4.37 9.76 -11.23
C GLN A 28 -3.67 10.91 -11.97
N HIS A 29 -4.39 11.96 -12.36
CA HIS A 29 -3.82 13.17 -12.94
C HIS A 29 -2.79 13.81 -11.99
N MET A 30 -3.12 13.96 -10.70
CA MET A 30 -2.22 14.54 -9.71
C MET A 30 -0.91 13.77 -9.61
N VAL A 31 -1.01 12.45 -9.53
CA VAL A 31 0.15 11.55 -9.48
C VAL A 31 1.00 11.70 -10.75
N LEU A 32 0.40 11.56 -11.93
CA LEU A 32 1.13 11.46 -13.20
C LEU A 32 1.65 12.80 -13.77
N LYS A 33 1.04 13.93 -13.41
CA LYS A 33 1.39 15.23 -14.01
C LYS A 33 2.11 16.14 -13.03
N HIS A 34 1.84 15.99 -11.74
CA HIS A 34 2.38 16.91 -10.73
C HIS A 34 3.44 16.26 -9.84
N LYS A 35 3.41 14.94 -9.67
CA LYS A 35 4.34 14.23 -8.76
C LYS A 35 5.46 13.45 -9.44
N THR A 36 5.42 13.27 -10.76
CA THR A 36 6.52 12.67 -11.55
C THR A 36 7.30 13.73 -12.31
N CYS A 37 8.61 13.55 -12.47
CA CYS A 37 9.38 14.36 -13.42
C CYS A 37 9.05 13.99 -14.88
N PRO A 38 9.10 14.94 -15.83
CA PRO A 38 8.82 14.68 -17.25
C PRO A 38 9.97 13.91 -17.93
N GLU A 39 11.18 14.09 -17.43
CA GLU A 39 12.43 13.64 -18.07
C GLU A 39 12.96 12.32 -17.46
N GLY A 40 12.20 11.69 -16.56
CA GLY A 40 12.62 10.44 -15.95
C GLY A 40 11.63 9.90 -14.92
N ASN A 41 11.91 8.71 -14.41
CA ASN A 41 11.11 8.05 -13.38
C ASN A 41 11.50 8.56 -11.98
N ILE A 42 11.51 9.88 -11.81
CA ILE A 42 11.92 10.53 -10.55
C ILE A 42 10.70 11.04 -9.81
N CYS A 43 10.62 10.73 -8.51
CA CYS A 43 9.63 11.25 -7.61
C CYS A 43 9.91 12.73 -7.30
N ARG A 44 8.96 13.63 -7.56
CA ARG A 44 9.15 15.06 -7.24
C ARG A 44 9.08 15.35 -5.74
N VAL A 45 8.49 14.45 -4.95
CA VAL A 45 8.32 14.62 -3.50
C VAL A 45 9.61 14.32 -2.74
N CYS A 46 10.20 13.14 -2.95
CA CYS A 46 11.42 12.71 -2.24
C CYS A 46 12.69 12.65 -3.12
N LYS A 47 12.59 12.93 -4.43
CA LYS A 47 13.70 12.93 -5.39
C LYS A 47 14.33 11.55 -5.68
N GLU A 48 13.72 10.47 -5.21
CA GLU A 48 14.16 9.10 -5.56
C GLU A 48 13.92 8.78 -7.05
N ASN A 49 14.82 7.98 -7.62
CA ASN A 49 14.75 7.50 -9.00
C ASN A 49 14.32 6.02 -9.03
N PHE A 50 13.45 5.68 -9.98
CA PHE A 50 12.88 4.35 -10.11
C PHE A 50 13.22 3.72 -11.46
N SER A 51 13.30 2.39 -11.48
CA SER A 51 13.59 1.62 -12.70
C SER A 51 12.49 1.73 -13.75
N SER A 52 11.25 2.00 -13.35
CA SER A 52 10.13 2.15 -14.27
C SER A 52 9.08 3.13 -13.75
N LYS A 53 8.26 3.64 -14.68
CA LYS A 53 7.12 4.50 -14.37
C LYS A 53 6.08 3.79 -13.51
N LYS A 54 5.88 2.48 -13.69
CA LYS A 54 4.94 1.68 -12.87
C LYS A 54 5.36 1.68 -11.40
N VAL A 55 6.63 1.38 -11.14
CA VAL A 55 7.18 1.36 -9.77
C VAL A 55 7.13 2.76 -9.15
N LEU A 56 7.41 3.82 -9.93
CA LEU A 56 7.24 5.19 -9.44
C LEU A 56 5.78 5.51 -9.07
N ILE A 57 4.81 5.08 -9.88
CA ILE A 57 3.39 5.31 -9.58
C ILE A 57 2.98 4.57 -8.30
N GLU A 58 3.44 3.34 -8.11
CA GLU A 58 3.23 2.57 -6.87
C GLU A 58 3.86 3.28 -5.66
N HIS A 59 5.11 3.75 -5.80
CA HIS A 59 5.76 4.57 -4.77
C HIS A 59 4.97 5.85 -4.44
N LEU A 60 4.38 6.52 -5.43
CA LEU A 60 3.64 7.76 -5.21
C LEU A 60 2.36 7.56 -4.39
N LYS A 61 1.80 6.35 -4.35
CA LYS A 61 0.69 6.02 -3.44
C LYS A 61 1.10 6.16 -1.98
N MET A 62 2.37 5.87 -1.65
CA MET A 62 2.88 6.03 -0.29
C MET A 62 2.84 7.48 0.21
N HIS A 63 2.82 8.46 -0.71
CA HIS A 63 2.70 9.89 -0.38
C HIS A 63 1.24 10.39 -0.36
N GLU A 64 0.26 9.58 -0.77
CA GLU A 64 -1.15 9.99 -0.88
C GLU A 64 -2.13 9.17 -0.08
N GLU A 65 -1.86 7.89 0.12
CA GLU A 65 -2.79 6.97 0.74
C GLU A 65 -2.48 6.84 2.23
N ASP A 66 -3.55 6.84 3.04
CA ASP A 66 -3.43 6.44 4.43
C ASP A 66 -2.93 4.98 4.46
N PRO A 67 -1.97 4.65 5.33
CA PRO A 67 -1.45 3.31 5.38
C PRO A 67 -2.56 2.33 5.78
N TYR A 68 -2.55 1.16 5.17
CA TYR A 68 -3.27 0.00 5.67
C TYR A 68 -2.75 -0.36 7.07
N VAL A 69 -3.65 -0.40 8.04
CA VAL A 69 -3.33 -0.64 9.45
C VAL A 69 -3.69 -2.07 9.82
N CYS A 70 -2.78 -2.77 10.49
CA CYS A 70 -3.07 -4.07 11.06
C CYS A 70 -4.13 -3.93 12.16
N LYS A 71 -5.11 -4.83 12.17
CA LYS A 71 -6.15 -4.83 13.21
C LYS A 71 -5.72 -5.48 14.53
N TYR A 72 -4.55 -6.14 14.55
CA TYR A 72 -4.06 -6.91 15.69
C TYR A 72 -2.85 -6.29 16.38
N CYS A 73 -2.16 -5.35 15.73
CA CYS A 73 -1.03 -4.61 16.29
C CYS A 73 -0.85 -3.25 15.60
N ASP A 74 0.15 -2.49 16.01
CA ASP A 74 0.44 -1.15 15.48
C ASP A 74 1.14 -1.15 14.11
N TYR A 75 1.33 -2.31 13.46
CA TYR A 75 1.94 -2.39 12.14
C TYR A 75 1.10 -1.67 11.09
N LYS A 76 1.78 -0.91 10.23
CA LYS A 76 1.18 -0.10 9.18
C LYS A 76 1.99 -0.21 7.90
N THR A 77 1.33 -0.30 6.77
CA THR A 77 1.98 -0.33 5.46
C THR A 77 1.08 0.28 4.40
N VAL A 78 1.67 0.90 3.40
CA VAL A 78 0.98 1.57 2.28
C VAL A 78 0.61 0.60 1.15
N MET A 79 1.00 -0.68 1.26
CA MET A 79 0.71 -1.72 0.27
C MET A 79 -0.11 -2.84 0.90
N PHE A 80 -1.24 -3.18 0.26
CA PHE A 80 -2.16 -4.20 0.77
C PHE A 80 -1.51 -5.59 0.86
N GLU A 81 -0.73 -5.99 -0.14
CA GLU A 81 -0.01 -7.28 -0.13
C GLU A 81 0.90 -7.45 1.09
N ASN A 82 1.61 -6.39 1.46
CA ASN A 82 2.48 -6.40 2.64
C ASN A 82 1.68 -6.54 3.94
N LEU A 83 0.49 -5.92 4.01
CA LEU A 83 -0.38 -6.07 5.18
C LEU A 83 -0.91 -7.51 5.28
N SER A 84 -1.36 -8.07 4.15
CA SER A 84 -1.87 -9.44 4.11
C SER A 84 -0.80 -10.45 4.53
N GLN A 85 0.43 -10.30 4.03
CA GLN A 85 1.55 -11.14 4.39
C GLN A 85 1.90 -10.99 5.87
N HIS A 86 2.01 -9.76 6.38
CA HIS A 86 2.26 -9.50 7.81
C HIS A 86 1.21 -10.17 8.70
N ILE A 87 -0.07 -10.03 8.36
CA ILE A 87 -1.17 -10.64 9.11
C ILE A 87 -1.03 -12.16 9.13
N ALA A 88 -0.76 -12.79 7.99
CA ALA A 88 -0.53 -14.22 7.89
C ALA A 88 0.67 -14.67 8.75
N ASP A 89 1.81 -14.00 8.61
CA ASP A 89 3.09 -14.43 9.20
C ASP A 89 3.24 -14.10 10.68
N THR A 90 2.54 -13.08 11.18
CA THR A 90 2.76 -12.55 12.55
C THR A 90 1.58 -12.83 13.48
N HIS A 91 0.36 -12.93 12.94
CA HIS A 91 -0.86 -13.08 13.74
C HIS A 91 -1.56 -14.40 13.54
N PHE A 92 -1.29 -15.08 12.42
CA PHE A 92 -1.84 -16.39 12.10
C PHE A 92 -0.75 -17.42 11.85
N SER A 93 0.42 -17.23 12.48
CA SER A 93 1.59 -18.10 12.48
C SER A 93 1.35 -19.46 13.16
N ASP A 94 0.11 -19.90 13.32
CA ASP A 94 -0.27 -21.25 13.76
C ASP A 94 -0.01 -22.29 12.64
N HIS A 95 1.14 -22.19 11.97
CA HIS A 95 1.80 -23.36 11.38
C HIS A 95 2.74 -23.99 12.42
N LEU A 96 2.44 -23.81 13.70
CA LEU A 96 3.01 -24.64 14.75
C LEU A 96 2.16 -25.90 14.88
N TYR A 97 2.83 -27.04 14.87
CA TYR A 97 2.21 -28.33 15.10
C TYR A 97 2.22 -28.58 16.61
N TRP A 98 1.08 -28.88 17.22
CA TRP A 98 0.99 -29.17 18.66
C TRP A 98 0.89 -30.67 18.91
N CYS A 99 1.47 -31.13 20.02
CA CYS A 99 1.22 -32.48 20.51
C CYS A 99 -0.14 -32.51 21.24
N GLU A 100 -0.99 -33.49 20.94
CA GLU A 100 -2.29 -33.62 21.64
C GLU A 100 -2.16 -34.20 23.05
N GLN A 101 -0.98 -34.76 23.38
CA GLN A 101 -0.69 -35.34 24.69
C GLN A 101 0.11 -34.41 25.61
N CYS A 102 0.73 -33.36 25.06
CA CYS A 102 1.40 -32.33 25.84
C CYS A 102 1.35 -30.98 25.12
N ASP A 103 1.30 -29.87 25.86
CA ASP A 103 1.14 -28.52 25.31
C ASP A 103 2.41 -27.94 24.64
N VAL A 104 3.23 -28.79 24.01
CA VAL A 104 4.45 -28.41 23.31
C VAL A 104 4.15 -28.14 21.83
N GLN A 105 4.76 -27.07 21.30
CA GLN A 105 4.62 -26.60 19.92
C GLN A 105 5.89 -26.86 19.11
N PHE A 106 5.72 -27.24 17.84
CA PHE A 106 6.80 -27.56 16.90
C PHE A 106 6.69 -26.73 15.63
N SER A 107 7.82 -26.44 14.97
CA SER A 107 7.85 -25.61 13.76
C SER A 107 7.55 -26.38 12.48
N SER A 108 7.49 -27.72 12.55
CA SER A 108 7.15 -28.60 11.42
C SER A 108 6.45 -29.90 11.85
N SER A 109 5.75 -30.55 10.91
CA SER A 109 5.08 -31.84 11.17
C SER A 109 6.07 -32.97 11.45
N SER A 110 7.25 -32.93 10.84
CA SER A 110 8.31 -33.93 11.06
C SER A 110 8.87 -33.86 12.49
N GLU A 111 9.00 -32.65 13.04
CA GLU A 111 9.41 -32.45 14.43
C GLU A 111 8.36 -33.01 15.41
N LEU A 112 7.07 -32.80 15.14
CA LEU A 112 5.99 -33.41 15.92
C LEU A 112 5.96 -34.94 15.80
N TYR A 113 6.25 -35.51 14.63
CA TYR A 113 6.26 -36.98 14.44
C TYR A 113 7.42 -37.68 15.16
N LEU A 114 8.56 -37.00 15.31
CA LEU A 114 9.74 -37.52 16.02
C LEU A 114 9.68 -37.30 17.54
N HIS A 115 8.77 -36.45 17.99
CA HIS A 115 8.49 -36.15 19.40
C HIS A 115 7.68 -37.28 20.05
#